data_AF-A0A3B8JX38-F1
#
_entry.id   AF-A0A3B8JX38-F1
#
_cell.length_a   1.000
_cell.length_b   1.000
_cell.length_c   1.000
_cell.angle_alpha   90.00
_cell.angle_beta   90.00
_cell.angle_gamma   90.00
#
_symmetry.space_group_name_H-M   'P 1'
#
loop_
_entity.id
_entity.type
_entity.pdbx_description
1 polymer ?
#
loop_
_entity_poly.entity_id
_entity_poly.type
_entity_poly.pdbx_seq_one_letter_code
_entity_poly.pdbx_strand_id
1 'polypeptide(L)'
;MPAIIDLYNDLAEQIWNKIVPLLGVHTVMVLVQRALWMTKQKYFDAGAIKVDENGIFFNDLAGMETEDLKNILEDFFSSLVCILARLVGEEIANKITRKMDFLTEKGE
;
A
#
# COMPACT_ATOMS: atom_id res chain seq x y z
N MET A 1 -12.19 4.15 -13.14
CA MET A 1 -10.94 4.81 -12.71
C MET A 1 -11.03 5.41 -11.31
N PRO A 2 -11.97 6.34 -10.97
CA PRO A 2 -12.01 6.95 -9.62
C PRO A 2 -12.17 5.91 -8.50
N ALA A 3 -13.09 4.96 -8.70
CA ALA A 3 -13.42 3.93 -7.71
C ALA A 3 -12.24 3.03 -7.28
N ILE A 4 -11.26 2.80 -8.17
CA ILE A 4 -10.09 1.98 -7.84
C ILE A 4 -9.12 2.78 -6.97
N ILE A 5 -8.86 4.03 -7.31
CA ILE A 5 -8.00 4.90 -6.51
C ILE A 5 -8.62 5.14 -5.14
N ASP A 6 -9.92 5.37 -5.07
CA ASP A 6 -10.64 5.52 -3.81
C ASP A 6 -10.51 4.26 -2.92
N LEU A 7 -10.72 3.07 -3.50
CA LEU A 7 -10.54 1.79 -2.79
C LEU A 7 -9.12 1.64 -2.22
N TYR A 8 -8.09 1.94 -3.00
CA TYR A 8 -6.71 1.80 -2.55
C TYR A 8 -6.28 2.91 -1.59
N ASN A 9 -6.83 4.13 -1.72
CA ASN A 9 -6.64 5.20 -0.72
C ASN A 9 -7.22 4.78 0.63
N ASP A 10 -8.44 4.23 0.65
CA ASP A 10 -9.07 3.70 1.87
C ASP A 10 -8.23 2.57 2.48
N LEU A 11 -7.65 1.71 1.65
CA LEU A 11 -6.76 0.63 2.09
C LEU A 11 -5.46 1.18 2.68
N ALA A 12 -4.84 2.15 2.02
CA ALA A 12 -3.63 2.82 2.50
C ALA A 12 -3.88 3.48 3.87
N GLU A 13 -4.97 4.23 4.01
CA GLU A 13 -5.35 4.87 5.25
C GLU A 13 -5.55 3.84 6.38
N GLN A 14 -6.25 2.74 6.09
CA GLN A 14 -6.47 1.67 7.08
C GLN A 14 -5.18 0.98 7.52
N ILE A 15 -4.24 0.75 6.60
CA ILE A 15 -2.94 0.18 6.95
C ILE A 15 -2.16 1.19 7.78
N TRP A 16 -2.06 2.43 7.33
CA TRP A 16 -1.34 3.52 7.99
C TRP A 16 -1.78 3.69 9.44
N ASN A 17 -3.09 3.83 9.66
CA ASN A 17 -3.70 4.00 10.97
C ASN A 17 -3.50 2.80 11.91
N LYS A 18 -3.17 1.61 11.38
CA LYS A 18 -2.83 0.44 12.18
C LYS A 18 -1.33 0.33 12.47
N ILE A 19 -0.48 0.59 11.48
CA ILE A 19 0.96 0.36 11.62
C ILE A 19 1.68 1.52 12.32
N VAL A 20 1.20 2.75 12.18
CA VAL A 20 1.80 3.94 12.83
C VAL A 20 1.76 3.85 14.36
N PRO A 21 0.61 3.53 15.01
CA PRO A 21 0.59 3.37 16.46
C PRO A 21 1.47 2.23 16.98
N LEU A 22 1.74 1.21 16.16
CA LEU A 22 2.53 0.03 16.54
C LEU A 22 4.04 0.25 16.40
N LEU A 23 4.47 0.95 15.34
CA LEU A 23 5.88 1.02 14.93
C LEU A 23 6.46 2.44 15.02
N GLY A 24 5.61 3.46 15.18
CA GLY A 24 5.98 4.87 15.08
C GLY A 24 6.08 5.35 13.63
N VAL A 25 5.69 6.61 13.40
CA VAL A 25 5.58 7.20 12.05
C VAL A 25 6.89 7.16 11.25
N HIS A 26 8.03 7.41 11.89
CA HIS A 26 9.33 7.37 11.20
C HIS A 26 9.72 5.97 10.73
N THR A 27 9.45 4.94 11.53
CA THR A 27 9.68 3.55 11.13
C THR A 27 8.79 3.21 9.95
N VAL A 28 7.49 3.52 10.04
CA VAL A 28 6.52 3.29 8.97
C VAL A 28 6.96 3.95 7.68
N MET A 29 7.38 5.22 7.73
CA MET A 29 7.91 5.94 6.57
C MET A 29 9.04 5.16 5.89
N VAL A 30 10.00 4.63 6.64
CA VAL A 30 11.10 3.84 6.07
C VAL A 30 10.60 2.57 5.37
N LEU A 31 9.64 1.85 5.99
CA LEU A 31 9.09 0.62 5.42
C LEU A 31 8.30 0.89 4.13
N VAL A 32 7.48 1.94 4.14
CA VAL A 32 6.67 2.35 2.98
C VAL A 32 7.57 2.86 1.85
N GLN A 33 8.58 3.69 2.16
CA GLN A 33 9.57 4.13 1.17
C GLN A 33 10.33 2.93 0.59
N ARG A 34 10.63 1.90 1.39
CA ARG A 34 11.25 0.67 0.90
C ARG A 34 10.33 -0.10 -0.04
N ALA A 35 9.06 -0.25 0.30
CA ALA A 35 8.05 -0.88 -0.57
C ALA A 35 7.94 -0.11 -1.91
N LEU A 36 7.82 1.22 -1.84
CA LEU A 36 7.76 2.09 -3.00
C LEU A 36 9.01 1.94 -3.89
N TRP A 37 10.19 1.92 -3.30
CA TRP A 37 11.44 1.70 -4.03
C TRP A 37 11.45 0.36 -4.76
N MET A 38 10.93 -0.72 -4.15
CA MET A 38 10.82 -2.04 -4.77
C MET A 38 9.84 -2.03 -5.96
N THR A 39 8.68 -1.39 -5.81
CA THR A 39 7.70 -1.24 -6.90
C THR A 39 8.27 -0.46 -8.07
N LYS A 40 9.03 0.61 -7.80
CA LYS A 40 9.71 1.42 -8.83
C LYS A 40 10.74 0.65 -9.65
N GLN A 41 11.24 -0.49 -9.17
CA GLN A 41 12.13 -1.34 -9.96
C GLN A 41 11.38 -2.07 -11.09
N LYS A 42 10.07 -2.24 -10.96
CA LYS A 42 9.21 -2.95 -11.92
C LYS A 42 8.38 -2.00 -12.78
N TYR A 43 7.93 -0.89 -12.20
CA TYR A 43 7.02 0.05 -12.83
C TYR A 43 7.56 1.48 -12.70
N PHE A 44 7.89 2.12 -13.82
CA PHE A 44 8.37 3.51 -13.80
C PHE A 44 7.32 4.46 -13.19
N ASP A 45 6.05 4.26 -13.53
CA ASP A 45 4.94 5.12 -13.12
C ASP A 45 4.59 5.02 -11.63
N ALA A 46 5.12 4.01 -10.91
CA ALA A 46 5.09 3.99 -9.45
C ALA A 46 5.81 5.21 -8.83
N GLY A 47 6.59 5.95 -9.63
CA GLY A 47 7.08 7.31 -9.36
C GLY A 47 6.03 8.28 -8.80
N ALA A 48 4.78 8.15 -9.23
CA ALA A 48 3.69 9.05 -8.89
C ALA A 48 3.02 8.76 -7.53
N ILE A 49 3.30 7.63 -6.88
CA ILE A 49 2.85 7.37 -5.50
C ILE A 49 3.55 8.37 -4.56
N LYS A 50 2.76 9.15 -3.82
CA LYS A 50 3.27 10.10 -2.82
C LYS A 50 3.16 9.51 -1.42
N VAL A 51 4.16 9.78 -0.60
CA VAL A 51 4.23 9.29 0.79
C VAL A 51 4.79 10.40 1.66
N ASP A 52 4.09 10.74 2.73
CA ASP A 52 4.54 11.66 3.77
C ASP A 52 4.08 11.18 5.16
N GLU A 53 4.31 11.98 6.19
CA GLU A 53 3.95 11.64 7.58
C GLU A 53 2.44 11.52 7.85
N ASN A 54 1.59 11.92 6.90
CA ASN A 54 0.14 11.83 6.96
C ASN A 54 -0.41 10.60 6.21
N GLY A 55 0.37 9.96 5.33
CA GLY A 55 -0.09 8.76 4.64
C GLY A 55 0.55 8.47 3.30
N ILE A 56 -0.17 7.67 2.51
CA ILE A 56 0.18 7.26 1.15
C ILE A 56 -0.95 7.74 0.23
N PHE A 57 -0.60 8.38 -0.89
CA PHE A 57 -1.56 9.02 -1.79
C PHE A 57 -1.34 8.59 -3.23
N PHE A 58 -2.45 8.28 -3.91
CA PHE A 58 -2.45 7.73 -5.27
C PHE A 58 -3.07 8.68 -6.32
N ASN A 59 -3.38 9.92 -5.95
CA ASN A 59 -4.12 10.87 -6.80
C ASN A 59 -3.42 11.16 -8.14
N ASP A 60 -2.09 11.18 -8.14
CA ASP A 60 -1.29 11.41 -9.35
C ASP A 60 -1.33 10.23 -10.34
N LEU A 61 -1.96 9.10 -9.96
CA LEU A 61 -2.18 7.94 -10.82
C LEU A 61 -3.53 7.96 -11.55
N ALA A 62 -4.39 8.96 -11.33
CA ALA A 62 -5.79 8.99 -11.81
C ALA A 62 -5.99 8.99 -13.34
N GLY A 63 -4.93 9.18 -14.11
CA GLY A 63 -4.95 9.11 -15.58
C GLY A 63 -4.38 7.82 -16.17
N MET A 64 -3.96 6.85 -15.35
CA MET A 64 -3.41 5.59 -15.85
C MET A 64 -4.48 4.61 -16.31
N GLU A 65 -4.10 3.76 -17.27
CA GLU A 65 -4.91 2.60 -17.66
C GLU A 65 -5.18 1.71 -16.45
N THR A 66 -6.41 1.19 -16.38
CA THR A 66 -6.93 0.54 -15.16
C THR A 66 -6.14 -0.71 -14.77
N GLU A 67 -5.68 -1.47 -15.76
CA GLU A 67 -4.91 -2.70 -15.53
C GLU A 67 -3.50 -2.40 -14.99
N ASP A 68 -2.80 -1.43 -15.58
CA ASP A 68 -1.48 -0.99 -15.13
C ASP A 68 -1.54 -0.39 -13.72
N LEU A 69 -2.56 0.44 -13.46
CA LEU A 69 -2.83 1.01 -12.15
C LEU A 69 -3.01 -0.09 -11.09
N LYS A 70 -3.85 -1.09 -11.39
CA LYS A 70 -4.11 -2.21 -10.47
C LYS A 70 -2.81 -2.97 -10.18
N ASN A 71 -2.05 -3.33 -11.21
CA ASN A 71 -0.79 -4.06 -11.06
C ASN A 71 0.22 -3.30 -10.18
N ILE A 72 0.38 -1.99 -10.40
CA ILE A 72 1.28 -1.14 -9.59
C ILE A 72 0.85 -1.15 -8.12
N LEU A 73 -0.44 -0.97 -7.85
CA LEU A 73 -0.96 -0.87 -6.48
C LEU A 73 -0.88 -2.23 -5.76
N GLU A 74 -1.26 -3.32 -6.41
CA GLU A 74 -1.13 -4.67 -5.85
C GLU A 74 0.32 -5.01 -5.51
N ASP A 75 1.27 -4.73 -6.41
CA ASP A 75 2.69 -5.00 -6.16
C ASP A 75 3.27 -4.12 -5.04
N PHE A 76 2.81 -2.87 -4.94
CA PHE A 76 3.16 -1.98 -3.84
C PHE A 76 2.69 -2.51 -2.49
N PHE A 77 1.40 -2.84 -2.36
CA PHE A 77 0.86 -3.35 -1.11
C PHE A 77 1.42 -4.72 -0.76
N SER A 78 1.62 -5.61 -1.74
CA SER A 78 2.28 -6.90 -1.55
C SER A 78 3.70 -6.72 -0.99
N SER A 79 4.48 -5.80 -1.57
CA SER A 79 5.83 -5.48 -1.07
C SER A 79 5.81 -4.95 0.36
N LEU A 80 4.86 -4.06 0.68
CA LEU A 80 4.69 -3.52 2.02
C LEU A 80 4.33 -4.62 3.04
N VAL A 81 3.38 -5.50 2.71
CA VAL A 81 2.99 -6.63 3.55
C VAL A 81 4.16 -7.58 3.77
N CYS A 82 4.93 -7.92 2.72
CA CYS A 82 6.12 -8.74 2.86
C CYS A 82 7.16 -8.14 3.80
N ILE A 83 7.36 -6.81 3.73
CA ILE A 83 8.28 -6.09 4.63
C ILE A 83 7.76 -6.15 6.07
N LEU A 84 6.46 -5.89 6.29
CA LEU A 84 5.84 -5.95 7.60
C LEU A 84 5.94 -7.37 8.19
N ALA A 85 5.63 -8.41 7.41
CA ALA A 85 5.74 -9.81 7.83
C ALA A 85 7.15 -10.18 8.31
N ARG A 86 8.19 -9.65 7.67
CA ARG A 86 9.57 -9.87 8.09
C ARG A 86 9.93 -9.11 9.37
N LEU A 87 9.28 -7.97 9.63
CA LEU A 87 9.57 -7.13 10.79
C LEU A 87 8.83 -7.58 12.06
N VAL A 88 7.52 -7.85 11.96
CA VAL A 88 6.68 -8.22 13.11
C VAL A 88 6.44 -9.73 13.24
N GLY A 89 6.95 -10.52 12.31
CA GLY A 89 6.67 -11.96 12.20
C GLY A 89 5.37 -12.24 11.45
N GLU A 90 5.31 -13.42 10.84
CA GLU A 90 4.25 -13.84 9.90
C GLU A 90 2.85 -13.83 10.55
N GLU A 91 2.74 -14.16 11.84
CA GLU A 91 1.45 -14.19 12.54
C GLU A 91 0.82 -12.81 12.70
N ILE A 92 1.63 -11.78 12.99
CA ILE A 92 1.13 -10.41 13.16
C ILE A 92 0.81 -9.80 11.81
N ALA A 93 1.64 -10.06 10.79
CA ALA A 93 1.32 -9.62 9.43
C ALA A 93 0.03 -10.25 8.91
N ASN A 94 -0.18 -11.56 9.08
CA ASN A 94 -1.41 -12.24 8.67
C ASN A 94 -2.68 -11.67 9.33
N LYS A 95 -2.59 -11.16 10.58
CA LYS A 95 -3.71 -10.47 11.24
C LYS A 95 -4.02 -9.10 10.60
N ILE A 96 -3.02 -8.45 10.00
CA ILE A 96 -3.19 -7.20 9.25
C ILE A 96 -3.76 -7.50 7.86
N THR A 97 -3.25 -8.52 7.15
CA THR A 97 -3.65 -8.87 5.78
C THR A 97 -5.03 -9.52 5.66
N ARG A 98 -5.46 -10.39 6.58
CA ARG A 98 -6.80 -11.03 6.51
C ARG A 98 -7.98 -10.05 6.49
N LYS A 99 -7.74 -8.79 6.85
CA LYS A 99 -8.76 -7.72 6.77
C LYS A 99 -8.71 -6.96 5.44
N MET A 100 -7.64 -7.10 4.67
CA MET A 100 -7.45 -6.52 3.33
C MET A 100 -8.19 -7.35 2.27
N ASP A 101 -8.13 -8.69 2.36
CA ASP A 101 -8.87 -9.60 1.46
C ASP A 101 -10.38 -9.34 1.46
N PHE A 102 -10.91 -8.91 2.61
CA PHE A 102 -12.33 -8.59 2.80
C PHE A 102 -12.80 -7.33 2.03
N LEU A 103 -11.88 -6.47 1.61
CA LEU A 103 -12.17 -5.26 0.83
C LEU A 103 -12.04 -5.50 -0.67
N THR A 104 -11.16 -6.42 -1.09
CA THR A 104 -11.00 -6.83 -2.49
C THR A 104 -12.12 -7.78 -2.96
N GLU A 105 -12.67 -8.62 -2.08
CA GLU A 105 -13.81 -9.50 -2.43
C GLU A 105 -15.16 -8.78 -2.54
N LYS A 106 -15.32 -7.59 -1.95
CA LYS A 106 -16.56 -6.79 -2.05
C LYS A 106 -16.67 -5.98 -3.34
N GLY A 107 -15.64 -6.02 -4.19
CA GLY A 107 -15.61 -5.35 -5.48
C GLY A 107 -15.92 -6.24 -6.68
N GLU A 108 -16.25 -7.52 -6.46
CA GLU A 108 -16.73 -8.46 -7.49
C GLU A 108 -18.27 -8.50 -7.59
#